data_AF-A0A1H4RXJ0-F1
#
_entry.id   AF-A0A1H4RXJ0-F1
#
_cell.length_a   1.000
_cell.length_b   1.000
_cell.length_c   1.000
_cell.angle_alpha   90.00
_cell.angle_beta   90.00
_cell.angle_gamma   90.00
#
_symmetry.space_group_name_H-M   'P 1'
#
loop_
_entity.id
_entity.type
_entity.pdbx_description
1 polymer ?
#
loop_
_entity_poly.entity_id
_entity_poly.type
_entity_poly.pdbx_seq_one_letter_code
_entity_poly.pdbx_strand_id
1 'polypeptide(L)'
;MSLLSSGLFSLQGWGGRLPLPLCRSGLLSMPSQKKRPVTLNSADREFLERLTTTGVHPASMIRRARVLLALDTSVGEVDEKKVIAARLGVSGETLRLVAKRFAETSQDVEATIGRKQRDLPPVPSQITGEIEARLIALACSKPPEGRSRWSLRLLEKHVALTEGIPDLDHSTIGRVLKKRNFVLT
;
A
#
# COMPACT_ATOMS: atom_id res chain seq x y z
N MET A 1 -1.80 71.53 -14.78
CA MET A 1 -0.68 70.61 -14.54
C MET A 1 -1.21 69.19 -14.69
N SER A 2 -0.54 68.42 -15.55
CA SER A 2 -0.59 66.96 -15.70
C SER A 2 -1.85 66.31 -16.31
N LEU A 3 -1.84 66.31 -17.65
CA LEU A 3 -2.27 65.18 -18.49
C LEU A 3 -1.49 63.91 -18.13
N LEU A 4 -2.15 62.74 -18.22
CA LEU A 4 -1.65 61.41 -18.64
C LEU A 4 -2.76 60.39 -18.33
N SER A 5 -3.59 60.01 -19.30
CA SER A 5 -3.39 58.90 -20.25
C SER A 5 -3.84 57.53 -19.71
N SER A 6 -5.03 57.14 -20.16
CA SER A 6 -5.32 55.91 -20.90
C SER A 6 -4.70 54.60 -20.41
N GLY A 7 -5.55 53.65 -20.02
CA GLY A 7 -5.15 52.25 -19.81
C GLY A 7 -6.33 51.31 -19.68
N LEU A 8 -7.11 51.14 -20.75
CA LEU A 8 -8.05 50.02 -20.90
C LEU A 8 -7.28 48.69 -20.76
N PHE A 9 -7.57 47.92 -19.71
CA PHE A 9 -7.14 46.53 -19.62
C PHE A 9 -8.14 45.64 -20.35
N SER A 10 -7.82 45.39 -21.62
CA SER A 10 -8.54 44.52 -22.54
C SER A 10 -8.56 43.07 -22.03
N LEU A 11 -9.76 42.51 -21.93
CA LEU A 11 -10.04 41.08 -21.78
C LEU A 11 -9.85 40.40 -23.14
N GLN A 12 -8.71 39.72 -23.36
CA GLN A 12 -8.52 38.79 -24.48
C GLN A 12 -7.60 37.62 -24.11
N GLY A 13 -7.96 36.41 -24.55
CA GLY A 13 -7.13 35.18 -24.53
C GLY A 13 -7.69 34.07 -23.64
N TRP A 14 -8.76 33.35 -24.00
CA TRP A 14 -8.77 32.20 -24.93
C TRP A 14 -7.58 31.23 -24.78
N GLY A 15 -7.90 30.02 -24.31
CA GLY A 15 -7.62 28.84 -25.12
C GLY A 15 -6.24 28.19 -24.99
N GLY A 16 -5.72 28.00 -23.78
CA GLY A 16 -4.58 27.11 -23.55
C GLY A 16 -5.01 25.67 -23.25
N ARG A 17 -5.47 24.91 -24.25
CA ARG A 17 -5.44 23.44 -24.17
C ARG A 17 -3.97 23.04 -24.07
N LEU A 18 -3.51 22.69 -22.87
CA LEU A 18 -2.22 22.05 -22.70
C LEU A 18 -2.23 20.76 -23.56
N PRO A 19 -1.36 20.64 -24.57
CA PRO A 19 -1.25 19.39 -25.29
C PRO A 19 -0.66 18.36 -24.32
N LEU A 20 -1.41 17.30 -24.07
CA LEU A 20 -0.88 16.07 -23.48
C LEU A 20 0.39 15.71 -24.25
N PRO A 21 1.53 15.45 -23.59
CA PRO A 21 2.66 14.91 -24.30
C PRO A 21 2.25 13.53 -24.80
N LEU A 22 1.96 13.45 -26.11
CA LEU A 22 1.98 12.21 -26.86
C LEU A 22 3.36 11.61 -26.59
N CYS A 23 3.41 10.64 -25.69
CA CYS A 23 4.64 9.98 -25.32
C CYS A 23 5.10 9.20 -26.55
N ARG A 24 6.00 9.86 -27.27
CA ARG A 24 6.68 9.43 -28.48
C ARG A 24 7.22 8.02 -28.25
N SER A 25 6.83 7.13 -29.17
CA SER A 25 7.37 5.79 -29.34
C SER A 25 8.90 5.86 -29.47
N GLY A 26 9.59 5.74 -28.36
CA GLY A 26 11.02 5.45 -28.30
C GLY A 26 11.15 3.97 -28.01
N LEU A 27 11.76 3.22 -28.93
CA LEU A 27 12.30 1.89 -28.65
C LEU A 27 13.29 2.00 -27.49
N LEU A 28 12.79 1.85 -26.26
CA LEU A 28 13.61 1.39 -25.15
C LEU A 28 13.86 -0.08 -25.45
N SER A 29 15.03 -0.37 -26.01
CA SER A 29 15.62 -1.71 -26.00
C SER A 29 15.62 -2.17 -24.54
N MET A 30 14.59 -2.94 -24.17
CA MET A 30 14.43 -3.42 -22.81
C MET A 30 15.63 -4.33 -22.50
N PRO A 31 16.24 -4.23 -21.32
CA PRO A 31 17.33 -5.12 -20.93
C PRO A 31 16.89 -6.56 -21.14
N SER A 32 17.74 -7.34 -21.83
CA SER A 32 17.52 -8.74 -22.17
C SER A 32 16.86 -9.47 -21.02
N GLN A 33 15.65 -9.97 -21.27
CA GLN A 33 14.81 -10.61 -20.27
C GLN A 33 15.50 -11.90 -19.81
N LYS A 34 16.27 -11.83 -18.71
CA LYS A 34 16.95 -13.00 -18.15
C LYS A 34 15.95 -14.14 -18.02
N LYS A 35 16.21 -15.25 -18.71
CA LYS A 35 15.43 -16.47 -18.58
C LYS A 35 15.60 -16.96 -17.13
N ARG A 36 14.50 -17.02 -16.39
CA ARG A 36 14.44 -17.59 -15.05
C ARG A 36 13.67 -18.89 -15.16
N PRO A 37 14.33 -20.05 -15.30
CA PRO A 37 13.65 -21.33 -15.29
C PRO A 37 13.02 -21.53 -13.91
N VAL A 38 11.78 -22.04 -13.89
CA VAL A 38 11.07 -22.39 -12.66
C VAL A 38 11.13 -23.92 -12.58
N THR A 39 11.82 -24.44 -11.58
CA THR A 39 11.88 -25.87 -11.29
C THR A 39 11.15 -26.08 -9.98
N LEU A 40 10.07 -26.86 -10.00
CA LEU A 40 9.32 -27.22 -8.80
C LEU A 40 9.75 -28.61 -8.31
N ASN A 41 9.75 -28.81 -6.99
CA ASN A 41 9.85 -30.14 -6.41
C ASN A 41 8.50 -30.88 -6.52
N SER A 42 8.49 -32.21 -6.42
CA SER A 42 7.25 -33.01 -6.48
C SER A 42 6.25 -32.61 -5.38
N ALA A 43 6.75 -32.41 -4.14
CA ALA A 43 5.93 -31.98 -3.01
C ALA A 43 5.27 -30.60 -3.24
N ASP A 44 6.04 -29.67 -3.79
CA ASP A 44 5.59 -28.31 -4.12
C ASP A 44 4.53 -28.31 -5.23
N ARG A 45 4.71 -29.17 -6.22
CA ARG A 45 3.76 -29.36 -7.31
C ARG A 45 2.43 -29.90 -6.79
N GLU A 46 2.46 -30.96 -5.99
CA GLU A 46 1.26 -31.54 -5.36
C GLU A 46 0.55 -30.52 -4.45
N PHE A 47 1.30 -29.68 -3.75
CA PHE A 47 0.75 -28.59 -2.96
C PHE A 47 0.02 -27.56 -3.84
N LEU A 48 0.63 -27.11 -4.94
CA LEU A 48 0.01 -26.17 -5.88
C LEU A 48 -1.22 -26.77 -6.59
N GLU A 49 -1.17 -28.04 -6.99
CA GLU A 49 -2.30 -28.74 -7.59
C GLU A 49 -3.48 -28.82 -6.63
N ARG A 50 -3.23 -29.20 -5.36
CA ARG A 50 -4.26 -29.19 -4.31
C ARG A 50 -4.83 -27.79 -4.12
N LEU A 51 -3.98 -26.77 -3.96
CA LEU A 51 -4.41 -25.39 -3.75
C LEU A 51 -5.28 -24.83 -4.90
N THR A 52 -5.06 -25.28 -6.13
CA THR A 52 -5.87 -24.84 -7.28
C THR A 52 -7.19 -25.59 -7.44
N THR A 53 -7.32 -26.76 -6.81
CA THR A 53 -8.47 -27.67 -6.95
C THR A 53 -9.38 -27.67 -5.72
N THR A 54 -8.83 -27.41 -4.53
CA THR A 54 -9.55 -27.52 -3.25
C THR A 54 -9.68 -26.17 -2.55
N GLY A 55 -10.66 -26.08 -1.65
CA GLY A 55 -10.81 -24.97 -0.72
C GLY A 55 -11.25 -23.64 -1.32
N VAL A 56 -11.28 -22.61 -0.48
CA VAL A 56 -11.54 -21.22 -0.86
C VAL A 56 -10.27 -20.42 -0.65
N HIS A 57 -9.65 -20.02 -1.76
CA HIS A 57 -8.40 -19.25 -1.75
C HIS A 57 -8.55 -17.92 -2.51
N PRO A 58 -7.76 -16.90 -2.18
CA PRO A 58 -7.76 -15.64 -2.92
C PRO A 58 -7.45 -15.88 -4.41
N ALA A 59 -8.20 -15.23 -5.30
CA ALA A 59 -8.03 -15.40 -6.74
C ALA A 59 -6.60 -15.11 -7.24
N SER A 60 -5.90 -14.17 -6.59
CA SER A 60 -4.50 -13.86 -6.92
C SER A 60 -3.51 -14.95 -6.49
N MET A 61 -3.83 -15.74 -5.47
CA MET A 61 -3.03 -16.89 -5.03
C MET A 61 -3.21 -18.04 -6.01
N ILE A 62 -4.45 -18.40 -6.35
CA ILE A 62 -4.78 -19.44 -7.34
C ILE A 62 -4.15 -19.11 -8.70
N ARG A 63 -4.25 -17.85 -9.15
CA ARG A 63 -3.66 -17.42 -10.42
C ARG A 63 -2.14 -17.57 -10.45
N ARG A 64 -1.45 -17.20 -9.36
CA ARG A 64 0.00 -17.36 -9.25
C ARG A 64 0.41 -18.83 -9.19
N ALA A 65 -0.36 -19.66 -8.49
CA ALA A 65 -0.18 -21.11 -8.48
C ALA A 65 -0.27 -21.72 -9.88
N ARG A 66 -1.31 -21.38 -10.65
CA ARG A 66 -1.47 -21.83 -12.05
C ARG A 66 -0.33 -21.37 -12.95
N VAL A 67 0.17 -20.14 -12.75
CA VAL A 67 1.33 -19.64 -13.48
C VAL A 67 2.59 -20.44 -13.14
N LEU A 68 2.84 -20.76 -11.87
CA LEU A 68 4.00 -21.57 -11.48
C LEU A 68 3.93 -22.98 -12.08
N LEU A 69 2.77 -23.63 -12.01
CA LEU A 69 2.55 -24.95 -12.62
C LEU A 69 2.77 -24.93 -14.14
N ALA A 70 2.35 -23.86 -14.82
CA ALA A 70 2.51 -23.75 -16.27
C ALA A 70 3.95 -23.39 -16.71
N LEU A 71 4.76 -22.82 -15.81
CA LEU A 71 6.17 -22.45 -16.08
C LEU A 71 7.16 -23.52 -15.61
N ASP A 72 6.68 -24.60 -15.00
CA ASP A 72 7.51 -25.66 -14.42
C ASP A 72 8.23 -26.47 -15.50
N THR A 73 9.56 -26.39 -15.50
CA THR A 73 10.43 -27.15 -16.43
C THR A 73 10.74 -28.57 -15.94
N SER A 74 10.29 -28.97 -14.74
CA SER A 74 10.61 -30.29 -14.17
C SER A 74 9.92 -31.45 -14.91
N VAL A 75 8.74 -31.19 -15.48
CA VAL A 75 7.89 -32.21 -16.13
C VAL A 75 8.14 -32.33 -17.63
N GLY A 76 8.76 -31.31 -18.25
CA GLY A 76 9.04 -31.34 -19.69
C GLY A 76 9.30 -29.96 -20.30
N GLU A 77 9.14 -29.89 -21.62
CA GLU A 77 9.31 -28.66 -22.39
C GLU A 77 8.16 -27.69 -22.09
N VAL A 78 8.52 -26.46 -21.67
CA VAL A 78 7.55 -25.43 -21.33
C VAL A 78 7.09 -24.72 -22.58
N ASP A 79 5.77 -24.62 -22.76
CA ASP A 79 5.13 -23.87 -23.84
C ASP A 79 5.67 -22.44 -23.94
N GLU A 80 5.57 -21.85 -25.14
CA GLU A 80 5.90 -20.44 -25.31
C GLU A 80 5.10 -19.56 -24.35
N LYS A 81 5.76 -18.57 -23.73
CA LYS A 81 5.13 -17.64 -22.77
C LYS A 81 3.85 -16.99 -23.30
N LYS A 82 3.76 -16.76 -24.62
CA LYS A 82 2.56 -16.20 -25.27
C LYS A 82 1.38 -17.17 -25.21
N VAL A 83 1.62 -18.46 -25.43
CA VAL A 83 0.61 -19.52 -25.36
C VAL A 83 0.13 -19.69 -23.93
N ILE A 84 1.05 -19.74 -22.97
CA ILE A 84 0.73 -19.82 -21.53
C ILE A 84 -0.10 -18.61 -21.08
N ALA A 85 0.30 -17.41 -21.49
CA ALA A 85 -0.37 -16.16 -21.18
C ALA A 85 -1.82 -16.16 -21.70
N ALA A 86 -2.03 -16.60 -22.95
CA ALA A 86 -3.34 -16.74 -23.55
C ALA A 86 -4.21 -17.78 -22.83
N ARG A 87 -3.67 -18.97 -22.54
CA ARG A 87 -4.40 -20.05 -21.84
C ARG A 87 -4.86 -19.63 -20.44
N LEU A 88 -4.01 -18.91 -19.70
CA LEU A 88 -4.30 -18.48 -18.32
C LEU A 88 -5.03 -17.13 -18.24
N GLY A 89 -5.20 -16.42 -19.36
CA GLY A 89 -5.79 -15.08 -19.39
C GLY A 89 -4.95 -14.04 -18.63
N VAL A 90 -3.63 -14.15 -18.65
CA VAL A 90 -2.70 -13.25 -17.94
C VAL A 90 -1.75 -12.56 -18.92
N SER A 91 -1.16 -11.43 -18.51
CA SER A 91 -0.11 -10.79 -19.31
C SER A 91 1.21 -11.57 -19.23
N GLY A 92 2.01 -11.53 -20.29
CA GLY A 92 3.37 -12.08 -20.26
C GLY A 92 4.25 -11.44 -19.18
N GLU A 93 3.95 -10.19 -18.81
CA GLU A 93 4.56 -9.51 -17.69
C GLU A 93 4.22 -10.16 -16.33
N THR A 94 2.98 -10.64 -16.16
CA THR A 94 2.59 -11.39 -14.96
C THR A 94 3.40 -12.67 -14.83
N LEU A 95 3.57 -13.43 -15.92
CA LEU A 95 4.42 -14.63 -15.93
C LEU A 95 5.85 -14.30 -15.50
N ARG A 96 6.40 -13.21 -16.06
CA ARG A 96 7.74 -12.74 -15.73
C ARG A 96 7.88 -12.36 -14.25
N LEU A 97 6.93 -11.61 -13.70
CA LEU A 97 6.96 -11.16 -12.32
C LEU A 97 6.84 -12.33 -11.34
N VAL A 98 6.02 -13.32 -11.66
CA VAL A 98 5.89 -14.54 -10.85
C VAL A 98 7.19 -15.35 -10.87
N ALA A 99 7.77 -15.61 -12.04
CA ALA A 99 9.06 -16.30 -12.15
C ALA A 99 10.21 -15.53 -11.48
N LYS A 100 10.20 -14.19 -11.57
CA LYS A 100 11.13 -13.32 -10.85
C LYS A 100 11.00 -13.49 -9.34
N ARG A 101 9.77 -13.44 -8.83
CA ARG A 101 9.48 -13.57 -7.40
C ARG A 101 9.89 -14.95 -6.88
N PHE A 102 9.63 -16.02 -7.63
CA PHE A 102 10.05 -17.37 -7.27
C PHE A 102 11.58 -17.48 -7.14
N ALA A 103 12.32 -16.90 -8.09
CA ALA A 103 13.79 -16.87 -8.03
C ALA A 103 14.33 -16.00 -6.88
N GLU A 104 13.63 -14.93 -6.50
CA GLU A 104 14.02 -14.05 -5.38
C GLU A 104 13.71 -14.66 -4.01
N THR A 105 12.79 -15.61 -3.94
CA THR A 105 12.35 -16.23 -2.68
C THR A 105 12.97 -17.61 -2.48
N SER A 106 14.18 -17.85 -3.03
CA SER A 106 14.91 -19.12 -2.87
C SER A 106 14.11 -20.37 -3.25
N GLN A 107 13.20 -20.27 -4.23
CA GLN A 107 12.29 -21.35 -4.67
C GLN A 107 11.18 -21.71 -3.66
N ASP A 108 10.90 -20.85 -2.68
CA ASP A 108 9.78 -21.04 -1.76
C ASP A 108 8.44 -20.75 -2.44
N VAL A 109 7.63 -21.80 -2.64
CA VAL A 109 6.32 -21.69 -3.29
C VAL A 109 5.35 -20.85 -2.48
N GLU A 110 5.23 -21.12 -1.18
CA GLU A 110 4.26 -20.45 -0.31
C GLU A 110 4.47 -18.93 -0.27
N ALA A 111 5.72 -18.49 -0.13
CA ALA A 111 6.07 -17.08 -0.08
C ALA A 111 5.91 -16.38 -1.47
N THR A 112 5.99 -17.16 -2.56
CA THR A 112 5.72 -16.68 -3.92
C THR A 112 4.23 -16.48 -4.17
N ILE A 113 3.38 -17.44 -3.80
CA ILE A 113 1.92 -17.37 -3.99
C ILE A 113 1.23 -16.51 -2.93
N GLY A 114 1.85 -16.34 -1.76
CA GLY A 114 1.36 -15.53 -0.66
C GLY A 114 1.39 -14.04 -0.97
N ARG A 115 0.51 -13.26 -0.34
CA ARG A 115 0.66 -11.80 -0.34
C ARG A 115 1.85 -11.47 0.57
N LYS A 116 2.79 -10.63 0.10
CA LYS A 116 3.84 -10.10 0.98
C LYS A 116 3.16 -9.34 2.12
N GLN A 117 3.35 -9.81 3.36
CA GLN A 117 2.87 -9.09 4.53
C GLN A 117 3.64 -7.77 4.63
N ARG A 118 2.91 -6.69 4.93
CA ARG A 118 3.53 -5.38 5.12
C ARG A 118 3.96 -5.30 6.58
N ASP A 119 5.22 -4.93 6.81
CA ASP A 119 5.73 -4.73 8.17
C ASP A 119 5.13 -3.48 8.81
N LEU A 120 4.85 -2.46 8.00
CA LEU A 120 4.29 -1.18 8.43
C LEU A 120 2.94 -0.89 7.74
N PRO A 121 2.01 -0.23 8.44
CA PRO A 121 0.77 0.23 7.83
C PRO A 121 1.07 1.25 6.70
N PRO A 122 0.18 1.36 5.70
CA PRO A 122 0.39 2.28 4.57
C PRO A 122 0.48 3.76 4.96
N VAL A 123 -0.16 4.13 6.06
CA VAL A 123 -0.12 5.47 6.64
C VAL A 123 0.55 5.36 8.00
N PRO A 124 1.66 6.09 8.24
CA PRO A 124 2.27 6.11 9.56
C PRO A 124 1.27 6.70 10.57
N SER A 125 1.12 6.07 11.72
CA SER A 125 0.29 6.62 12.79
C SER A 125 0.91 7.92 13.28
N GLN A 126 0.14 9.01 13.27
CA GLN A 126 0.54 10.28 13.89
C GLN A 126 0.71 10.12 15.41
N ILE A 127 0.00 9.15 16.00
CA ILE A 127 0.10 8.81 17.41
C ILE A 127 1.23 7.79 17.56
N THR A 128 2.38 8.26 18.03
CA THR A 128 3.49 7.40 18.46
C THR A 128 3.28 6.95 19.91
N GLY A 129 4.02 5.92 20.34
CA GLY A 129 3.93 5.43 21.73
C GLY A 129 4.31 6.48 22.78
N GLU A 130 5.20 7.41 22.45
CA GLU A 130 5.54 8.54 23.34
C GLU A 130 4.38 9.51 23.49
N ILE A 131 3.70 9.85 22.39
CA ILE A 131 2.51 10.70 22.40
C ILE A 131 1.39 10.04 23.21
N GLU A 132 1.17 8.72 23.06
CA GLU A 132 0.21 7.98 23.89
C GLU A 132 0.56 8.10 25.38
N ALA A 133 1.83 7.91 25.75
CA ALA A 133 2.27 7.95 27.14
C ALA A 133 2.07 9.34 27.77
N ARG A 134 2.42 10.41 27.04
CA ARG A 134 2.21 11.80 27.49
C ARG A 134 0.72 12.11 27.65
N LEU A 135 -0.12 11.67 26.71
CA LEU A 135 -1.57 11.85 26.79
C LEU A 135 -2.18 11.17 28.02
N ILE A 136 -1.73 9.95 28.34
CA ILE A 136 -2.19 9.22 29.53
C ILE A 136 -1.71 9.91 30.81
N ALA A 137 -0.47 10.39 30.85
CA ALA A 137 0.05 11.14 32.00
C ALA A 137 -0.79 12.40 32.28
N LEU A 138 -1.20 13.12 31.23
CA LEU A 138 -2.12 14.25 31.35
C LEU A 138 -3.50 13.83 31.88
N ALA A 139 -4.08 12.76 31.33
CA ALA A 139 -5.38 12.24 31.78
C ALA A 139 -5.38 11.79 33.26
N CYS A 140 -4.25 11.32 33.77
CA CYS A 140 -4.06 10.94 35.18
C CYS A 140 -3.71 12.11 36.11
N SER A 141 -3.48 13.30 35.57
CA SER A 141 -3.13 14.49 36.35
C SER A 141 -4.35 15.19 36.96
N LYS A 142 -4.15 16.21 37.79
CA LYS A 142 -5.25 16.99 38.38
C LYS A 142 -5.93 17.84 37.30
N PRO A 143 -7.28 17.82 37.19
CA PRO A 143 -7.98 18.68 36.26
C PRO A 143 -7.81 20.16 36.64
N PRO A 144 -7.88 21.08 35.66
CA PRO A 144 -7.75 22.51 35.89
C PRO A 144 -8.87 23.06 36.79
N GLU A 145 -8.61 24.21 37.41
CA GLU A 145 -9.49 24.83 38.41
C GLU A 145 -10.93 24.99 37.91
N GLY A 146 -11.90 24.68 38.79
CA GLY A 146 -13.33 24.74 38.47
C GLY A 146 -13.90 23.48 37.80
N ARG A 147 -13.12 22.40 37.64
CA ARG A 147 -13.60 21.09 37.15
C ARG A 147 -13.23 19.95 38.09
N SER A 148 -14.19 19.05 38.35
CA SER A 148 -14.00 17.89 39.22
C SER A 148 -13.44 16.65 38.48
N ARG A 149 -13.57 16.58 37.15
CA ARG A 149 -13.15 15.44 36.32
C ARG A 149 -12.66 15.90 34.95
N TRP A 150 -11.76 15.12 34.34
CA TRP A 150 -11.37 15.27 32.94
C TRP A 150 -12.51 14.83 32.02
N SER A 151 -12.85 15.68 31.04
CA SER A 151 -13.69 15.31 29.90
C SER A 151 -12.88 15.36 28.61
N LEU A 152 -13.30 14.64 27.56
CA LEU A 152 -12.56 14.58 26.30
C LEU A 152 -12.35 15.95 25.64
N ARG A 153 -13.37 16.83 25.68
CA ARG A 153 -13.29 18.21 25.16
C ARG A 153 -12.37 19.10 25.97
N LEU A 154 -12.26 18.86 27.28
CA LEU A 154 -11.32 19.57 28.13
C LEU A 154 -9.88 19.13 27.84
N LEU A 155 -9.70 17.83 27.62
CA LEU A 155 -8.40 17.23 27.34
C LEU A 155 -7.88 17.65 25.96
N GLU A 156 -8.74 17.74 24.94
CA GLU A 156 -8.44 18.32 23.62
C GLU A 156 -7.88 19.74 23.73
N LYS A 157 -8.59 20.65 24.43
CA LYS A 157 -8.13 22.03 24.64
C LYS A 157 -6.81 22.09 25.40
N HIS A 158 -6.59 21.19 26.36
CA HIS A 158 -5.37 21.17 27.16
C HIS A 158 -4.18 20.57 26.39
N VAL A 159 -4.42 19.55 25.57
CA VAL A 159 -3.43 18.97 24.65
C VAL A 159 -2.96 20.00 23.63
N ALA A 160 -3.88 20.79 23.07
CA ALA A 160 -3.53 21.88 22.15
C ALA A 160 -2.62 22.97 22.78
N LEU A 161 -2.65 23.11 24.11
CA LEU A 161 -1.79 24.03 24.86
C LEU A 161 -0.46 23.41 25.30
N THR A 162 -0.31 22.08 25.17
CA THR A 162 0.87 21.36 25.66
C THR A 162 1.87 21.15 24.54
N GLU A 163 3.09 21.66 24.72
CA GLU A 163 4.17 21.44 23.74
C GLU A 163 4.58 19.96 23.67
N GLY A 164 4.74 19.44 22.44
CA GLY A 164 5.21 18.07 22.19
C GLY A 164 4.13 17.02 21.96
N ILE A 165 2.84 17.41 21.91
CA ILE A 165 1.74 16.58 21.42
C ILE A 165 1.15 17.27 20.19
N PRO A 166 0.91 16.57 19.06
CA PRO A 166 0.23 17.17 17.91
C PRO A 166 -1.19 17.58 18.27
N ASP A 167 -1.80 18.48 17.49
CA ASP A 167 -3.21 18.79 17.67
C ASP A 167 -4.04 17.52 17.38
N LEU A 168 -4.81 17.08 18.38
CA LEU A 168 -5.56 15.83 18.34
C LEU A 168 -7.02 16.12 18.68
N ASP A 169 -7.91 15.75 17.77
CA ASP A 169 -9.35 15.83 18.02
C ASP A 169 -9.75 14.95 19.21
N HIS A 170 -10.80 15.37 19.94
CA HIS A 170 -11.40 14.60 21.04
C HIS A 170 -11.76 13.15 20.67
N SER A 171 -12.09 12.88 19.40
CA SER A 171 -12.39 11.53 18.89
C SER A 171 -11.14 10.63 18.83
N THR A 172 -10.00 11.22 18.45
CA THR A 172 -8.70 10.56 18.40
C THR A 172 -8.19 10.29 19.80
N ILE A 173 -8.30 11.27 20.70
CA ILE A 173 -8.01 11.13 22.13
C ILE A 173 -8.83 10.00 22.76
N GLY A 174 -10.15 9.98 22.51
CA GLY A 174 -11.04 8.94 23.01
C GLY A 174 -10.66 7.54 22.52
N ARG A 175 -10.23 7.41 21.25
CA ARG A 175 -9.75 6.14 20.69
C ARG A 175 -8.46 5.66 21.37
N VAL A 176 -7.52 6.57 21.65
CA VAL A 176 -6.26 6.25 22.35
C VAL A 176 -6.52 5.81 23.78
N LEU A 177 -7.36 6.54 24.51
CA LEU A 177 -7.71 6.21 25.90
C LEU A 177 -8.48 4.89 26.00
N LYS A 178 -9.41 4.63 25.08
CA LYS A 178 -10.16 3.37 25.01
C LYS A 178 -9.24 2.16 24.78
N LYS A 179 -8.23 2.29 23.91
CA LYS A 179 -7.22 1.22 23.67
C LYS A 179 -6.48 0.82 24.94
N ARG A 180 -6.44 1.69 25.95
CA ARG A 180 -5.77 1.50 27.24
C ARG A 180 -6.74 1.30 28.42
N ASN A 181 -8.03 1.08 28.14
CA ASN A 181 -9.11 0.92 29.12
C ASN A 181 -9.35 2.14 30.04
N PHE A 182 -8.92 3.34 29.64
CA PHE A 182 -9.30 4.57 30.35
C PHE A 182 -10.69 5.01 29.92
N VAL A 183 -11.59 5.13 30.89
CA VAL A 183 -12.94 5.66 30.69
C VAL A 183 -13.00 7.03 31.35
N LEU A 184 -13.05 8.07 30.52
CA LEU A 184 -13.39 9.42 30.95
C LEU A 184 -14.90 9.63 30.80
N THR A 185 -15.50 10.39 31.72
CA THR A 185 -16.93 10.73 31.74
C THR A 185 -17.15 12.03 30.98
#